data_AF-A0A964QBT7-F1
#
_entry.id   AF-A0A964QBT7-F1
#
_cell.length_a   1.000
_cell.length_b   1.000
_cell.length_c   1.000
_cell.angle_alpha   90.00
_cell.angle_beta   90.00
_cell.angle_gamma   90.00
#
_symmetry.space_group_name_H-M   'P 1'
#
loop_
_entity.id
_entity.type
_entity.pdbx_description
1 polymer ?
#
loop_
_entity_poly.entity_id
_entity_poly.type
_entity_poly.pdbx_seq_one_letter_code
_entity_poly.pdbx_strand_id
1 'polypeptide(L)'
;MSLSLADAPAPTLLWGHAHPRPGTAALPPLDYAKADDCELASLATQGHEPAFRELLSRYERPVFSLVFRMVRDRTLAEDIAQEAFIRAFNAIASYDPAYRFSNWIFKIANNHTIDHIRRRKLDTVSIDGSRPRPRF
;
A
#
# COMPACT_ATOMS: atom_id res chain seq x y z
N MET A 1 -1.27 -5.90 -25.15
CA MET A 1 -0.78 -6.90 -24.18
C MET A 1 -0.83 -6.26 -22.81
N SER A 2 -1.89 -6.54 -22.04
CA SER A 2 -2.01 -6.08 -20.66
C SER A 2 -1.15 -6.98 -19.78
N LEU A 3 -0.11 -6.42 -19.17
CA LEU A 3 0.58 -7.05 -18.05
C LEU A 3 -0.38 -7.03 -16.87
N SER A 4 -0.96 -8.19 -16.57
CA SER A 4 -1.70 -8.45 -15.35
C SER A 4 -0.69 -8.62 -14.23
N LEU A 5 -0.84 -7.84 -13.16
CA LEU A 5 0.01 -7.85 -11.95
C LEU A 5 -0.18 -9.14 -11.11
N ALA A 6 -0.75 -10.19 -11.68
CA ALA A 6 -1.10 -11.43 -11.00
C ALA A 6 0.01 -12.50 -11.01
N ASP A 7 1.18 -12.22 -11.57
CA ASP A 7 2.25 -13.22 -11.77
C ASP A 7 3.62 -12.82 -11.19
N ALA A 8 3.66 -11.86 -10.25
CA ALA A 8 4.88 -11.60 -9.50
C ALA A 8 5.11 -12.77 -8.52
N PRO A 9 6.23 -13.52 -8.60
CA PRO A 9 6.58 -14.46 -7.55
C PRO A 9 6.73 -13.65 -6.25
N ALA A 10 6.09 -14.13 -5.17
CA ALA A 10 6.28 -13.58 -3.84
C ALA A 10 7.78 -13.33 -3.60
N PRO A 11 8.18 -12.16 -3.07
CA PRO A 11 9.58 -11.78 -2.94
C PRO A 11 10.29 -12.80 -2.05
N THR A 12 10.89 -13.78 -2.72
CA THR A 12 11.70 -14.82 -2.13
C THR A 12 13.05 -14.18 -1.93
N LEU A 13 13.48 -14.05 -0.68
CA LEU A 13 14.77 -13.53 -0.18
C LEU A 13 14.76 -12.13 0.44
N LEU A 14 13.93 -11.88 1.46
CA LEU A 14 14.23 -10.90 2.53
C LEU A 14 13.60 -11.29 3.89
N TRP A 15 13.51 -12.59 4.23
CA TRP A 15 12.99 -13.02 5.54
C TRP A 15 14.07 -13.63 6.45
N GLY A 16 15.02 -12.80 6.87
CA GLY A 16 16.17 -13.17 7.72
C GLY A 16 15.92 -13.22 9.24
N HIS A 17 14.68 -13.06 9.71
CA HIS A 17 14.35 -13.18 11.12
C HIS A 17 13.21 -14.18 11.30
N ALA A 18 13.52 -15.31 11.92
CA ALA A 18 12.63 -16.43 12.20
C ALA A 18 11.17 -15.99 12.46
N HIS A 19 10.30 -16.16 11.47
CA HIS A 19 8.88 -16.27 11.76
C HIS A 19 8.70 -17.52 12.61
N PRO A 20 8.12 -17.44 13.82
CA PRO A 20 7.51 -18.64 14.38
C PRO A 20 6.47 -19.07 13.35
N ARG A 21 6.70 -20.21 12.67
CA ARG A 21 5.62 -20.87 11.95
C ARG A 21 4.53 -21.09 13.00
N PRO A 22 3.31 -20.56 12.86
CA PRO A 22 2.21 -21.05 13.67
C PRO A 22 2.16 -22.55 13.39
N GLY A 23 2.54 -23.33 14.40
CA GLY A 23 2.61 -24.77 14.28
C GLY A 23 1.21 -25.26 13.95
N THR A 24 1.04 -25.80 12.74
CA THR A 24 0.11 -26.89 12.38
C THR A 24 -1.29 -26.86 13.01
N ALA A 25 -1.84 -25.70 13.39
CA ALA A 25 -3.25 -25.52 13.58
C ALA A 25 -3.77 -25.29 12.15
N ALA A 26 -4.31 -26.35 11.55
CA ALA A 26 -5.09 -26.24 10.33
C ALA A 26 -6.18 -25.20 10.58
N LEU A 27 -5.90 -23.96 10.17
CA LEU A 27 -6.87 -22.90 10.11
C LEU A 27 -7.99 -23.41 9.21
N PRO A 28 -9.26 -23.11 9.53
CA PRO A 28 -10.37 -23.60 8.72
C PRO A 28 -10.12 -23.26 7.26
N PRO A 29 -10.58 -24.08 6.28
CA PRO A 29 -10.57 -23.69 4.88
C PRO A 29 -11.55 -22.53 4.72
N LEU A 30 -11.12 -21.34 5.16
CA LEU A 30 -11.85 -20.12 4.98
C LEU A 30 -11.81 -19.86 3.48
N ASP A 31 -12.99 -19.78 2.90
CA ASP A 31 -13.15 -19.16 1.61
C ASP A 31 -12.82 -17.68 1.82
N TYR A 32 -11.54 -17.33 1.73
CA TYR A 32 -11.04 -15.98 1.99
C TYR A 32 -11.78 -14.97 1.09
N ALA A 33 -12.20 -15.38 -0.10
CA ALA A 33 -13.00 -14.58 -1.02
C ALA A 33 -14.39 -14.21 -0.48
N LYS A 34 -14.92 -14.95 0.51
CA LYS A 34 -16.21 -14.66 1.17
C LYS A 34 -16.07 -14.09 2.58
N ALA A 35 -14.90 -14.16 3.18
CA ALA A 35 -14.65 -13.61 4.51
C ALA A 35 -14.78 -12.09 4.53
N ASP A 36 -15.17 -11.53 5.67
CA ASP A 36 -15.25 -10.07 5.84
C ASP A 36 -13.84 -9.45 5.93
N ASP A 37 -13.72 -8.18 5.53
CA ASP A 37 -12.44 -7.48 5.55
C ASP A 37 -11.88 -7.38 6.98
N CYS A 38 -12.73 -7.25 8.00
CA CYS A 38 -12.29 -7.23 9.39
C CYS A 38 -11.70 -8.56 9.83
N GLU A 39 -12.28 -9.69 9.41
CA GLU A 39 -11.77 -11.03 9.72
C GLU A 39 -10.43 -11.27 9.02
N LEU A 40 -10.36 -10.94 7.72
CA LEU A 40 -9.12 -11.04 6.95
C LEU A 40 -8.02 -10.16 7.54
N ALA A 41 -8.35 -8.95 8.01
CA ALA A 41 -7.37 -8.05 8.61
C ALA A 41 -6.86 -8.59 9.95
N SER A 42 -7.74 -9.20 10.76
CA SER A 42 -7.36 -9.86 12.01
C SER A 42 -6.43 -11.06 11.77
N LEU A 43 -6.67 -11.85 10.72
CA LEU A 43 -5.78 -12.95 10.34
C LEU A 43 -4.45 -12.42 9.77
N ALA A 44 -4.49 -11.32 9.01
CA ALA A 44 -3.30 -10.69 8.46
C ALA A 44 -2.38 -10.12 9.56
N THR A 45 -2.93 -9.52 10.64
CA THR A 45 -2.11 -9.05 11.78
C THR A 45 -1.41 -10.21 12.51
N GLN A 46 -1.95 -11.42 12.43
CA GLN A 46 -1.36 -12.65 12.98
C GLN A 46 -0.35 -13.32 12.03
N GLY A 47 -0.08 -12.72 10.86
CA GLY A 47 0.88 -13.24 9.89
C GLY A 47 0.30 -14.25 8.89
N HIS A 48 -1.03 -14.32 8.76
CA HIS A 48 -1.67 -15.24 7.82
C HIS A 48 -1.61 -14.70 6.38
N GLU A 49 -0.63 -15.16 5.60
CA GLU A 49 -0.36 -14.66 4.25
C GLU A 49 -1.57 -14.73 3.28
N PRO A 50 -2.32 -15.85 3.19
CA PRO A 50 -3.56 -15.90 2.38
C PRO A 50 -4.58 -14.80 2.66
N ALA A 51 -4.82 -14.46 3.93
CA ALA A 51 -5.79 -13.43 4.29
C ALA A 51 -5.32 -12.03 3.85
N PHE A 52 -4.02 -11.77 3.96
CA PHE A 52 -3.42 -10.54 3.47
C PHE A 52 -3.49 -10.43 1.94
N ARG A 53 -3.20 -11.51 1.23
CA ARG A 53 -3.26 -11.55 -0.25
C ARG A 53 -4.66 -11.24 -0.76
N GLU A 54 -5.69 -11.77 -0.10
CA GLU A 54 -7.08 -11.49 -0.42
C GLU A 54 -7.42 -10.01 -0.21
N LEU A 55 -7.02 -9.42 0.93
CA LEU A 55 -7.19 -7.98 1.16
C LEU A 55 -6.50 -7.15 0.08
N LEU A 56 -5.27 -7.50 -0.30
CA LEU A 56 -4.57 -6.79 -1.36
C LEU A 56 -5.33 -6.85 -2.69
N SER A 57 -5.80 -8.04 -3.07
CA SER A 57 -6.56 -8.22 -4.31
C SER A 57 -7.86 -7.40 -4.33
N ARG A 58 -8.58 -7.34 -3.21
CA ARG A 58 -9.80 -6.53 -3.07
C ARG A 58 -9.53 -5.04 -3.20
N TYR A 59 -8.42 -4.56 -2.63
CA TYR A 59 -8.12 -3.14 -2.53
C TYR A 59 -7.19 -2.59 -3.62
N GLU A 60 -6.57 -3.45 -4.45
CA GLU A 60 -5.71 -3.06 -5.57
C GLU A 60 -6.39 -2.04 -6.49
N ARG A 61 -7.55 -2.40 -7.06
CA ARG A 61 -8.29 -1.53 -8.00
C ARG A 61 -8.83 -0.25 -7.32
N PRO A 62 -9.48 -0.31 -6.14
CA PRO A 62 -9.95 0.89 -5.47
C PRO A 62 -8.83 1.87 -5.09
N VAL A 63 -7.70 1.37 -4.57
CA VAL A 63 -6.56 2.21 -4.19
C VAL A 63 -5.93 2.83 -5.43
N PHE A 64 -5.65 2.03 -6.47
CA PHE A 64 -5.15 2.56 -7.73
C PHE A 64 -6.07 3.65 -8.31
N SER A 65 -7.38 3.42 -8.29
CA SER A 65 -8.37 4.40 -8.79
C SER A 65 -8.40 5.69 -7.95
N LEU A 66 -8.16 5.61 -6.64
CA LEU A 66 -7.99 6.79 -5.79
C LEU A 66 -6.76 7.58 -6.19
N VAL A 67 -5.59 6.92 -6.23
CA VAL A 67 -4.31 7.55 -6.56
C VAL A 67 -4.35 8.16 -7.96
N PHE A 68 -4.83 7.42 -8.95
CA PHE A 68 -4.93 7.88 -10.33
C PHE A 68 -5.79 9.14 -10.48
N ARG A 69 -6.89 9.28 -9.72
CA ARG A 69 -7.71 10.49 -9.73
C ARG A 69 -6.96 11.72 -9.21
N MET A 70 -6.00 11.52 -8.30
CA MET A 70 -5.19 12.58 -7.70
C MET A 70 -4.01 12.99 -8.58
N VAL A 71 -3.29 12.03 -9.18
CA VAL A 71 -2.07 12.32 -9.95
C VAL A 71 -2.28 12.42 -11.45
N ARG A 72 -3.35 11.82 -11.99
CA ARG A 72 -3.72 11.82 -13.43
C ARG A 72 -2.63 11.27 -14.36
N ASP A 73 -1.72 10.46 -13.81
CA ASP A 73 -0.65 9.77 -14.51
C ASP A 73 -0.73 8.29 -14.13
N ARG A 74 -0.77 7.41 -15.13
CA ARG A 74 -0.95 5.98 -14.90
C ARG A 74 0.29 5.34 -14.26
N THR A 75 1.47 5.58 -14.82
CA THR A 75 2.72 4.99 -14.33
C THR A 75 2.98 5.45 -12.90
N LEU A 76 2.82 6.75 -12.65
CA LEU A 76 2.99 7.30 -11.31
C LEU A 76 1.98 6.75 -10.32
N ALA A 77 0.73 6.53 -10.76
CA ALA A 77 -0.28 5.94 -9.90
C ALA A 77 0.02 4.48 -9.57
N GLU A 78 0.57 3.70 -10.51
CA GLU A 78 1.02 2.32 -10.28
C GLU A 78 2.15 2.30 -9.24
N ASP A 79 3.15 3.17 -9.38
CA ASP A 79 4.28 3.27 -8.43
C ASP A 79 3.82 3.66 -7.02
N ILE A 80 3.01 4.74 -6.90
CA ILE A 80 2.51 5.21 -5.60
C ILE A 80 1.60 4.17 -4.95
N ALA A 81 0.75 3.48 -5.72
CA ALA A 81 -0.12 2.44 -5.19
C ALA A 81 0.70 1.27 -4.62
N GLN A 82 1.71 0.80 -5.35
CA GLN A 82 2.61 -0.26 -4.88
C GLN A 82 3.31 0.13 -3.57
N GLU A 83 3.90 1.33 -3.51
CA GLU A 83 4.53 1.83 -2.29
C GLU A 83 3.53 1.96 -1.12
N ALA A 84 2.29 2.38 -1.39
CA ALA A 84 1.25 2.44 -0.38
C ALA A 84 0.90 1.06 0.19
N PHE A 85 0.83 0.02 -0.66
CA PHE A 85 0.62 -1.35 -0.20
C PHE A 85 1.79 -1.89 0.62
N ILE A 86 3.04 -1.60 0.23
CA ILE A 86 4.22 -1.97 1.02
C ILE A 86 4.18 -1.30 2.40
N ARG A 87 3.82 -0.02 2.46
CA ARG A 87 3.64 0.71 3.73
C ARG A 87 2.53 0.12 4.58
N ALA A 88 1.42 -0.25 3.96
CA ALA A 88 0.31 -0.92 4.65
C ALA A 88 0.74 -2.28 5.21
N PHE A 89 1.47 -3.09 4.43
CA PHE A 89 2.01 -4.36 4.90
C PHE A 89 2.90 -4.17 6.14
N ASN A 90 3.83 -3.22 6.08
CA ASN A 90 4.73 -2.94 7.21
C ASN A 90 3.99 -2.40 8.45
N ALA A 91 2.83 -1.77 8.26
CA ALA A 91 2.01 -1.21 9.32
C ALA A 91 0.86 -2.12 9.77
N ILE A 92 0.67 -3.30 9.15
CA ILE A 92 -0.50 -4.16 9.38
C ILE A 92 -0.57 -4.64 10.84
N ALA A 93 0.57 -4.86 11.48
CA ALA A 93 0.64 -5.22 12.90
C ALA A 93 0.11 -4.11 13.84
N SER A 94 0.06 -2.86 13.37
CA SER A 94 -0.50 -1.71 14.09
C SER A 94 -1.94 -1.40 13.73
N TYR A 95 -2.57 -2.19 12.86
CA TYR A 95 -3.98 -2.04 12.52
C TYR A 95 -4.86 -2.41 13.72
N ASP A 96 -5.81 -1.53 14.04
CA ASP A 96 -6.82 -1.75 15.07
C ASP A 96 -8.13 -2.23 14.40
N PRO A 97 -8.59 -3.47 14.66
CA PRO A 97 -9.83 -4.03 14.13
C PRO A 97 -11.09 -3.26 14.52
N ALA A 98 -11.03 -2.33 15.48
CA ALA A 98 -12.16 -1.45 15.81
C ALA A 98 -12.53 -0.51 14.67
N TYR A 99 -11.62 -0.27 13.72
CA TYR A 99 -11.86 0.55 12.53
C TYR A 99 -12.06 -0.32 11.30
N ARG A 100 -12.73 0.22 10.28
CA ARG A 100 -12.86 -0.48 8.99
C ARG A 100 -11.52 -0.48 8.24
N PHE A 101 -11.13 -1.64 7.72
CA PHE A 101 -9.90 -1.80 6.94
C PHE A 101 -9.84 -0.84 5.74
N SER A 102 -10.96 -0.69 5.02
CA SER A 102 -11.10 0.29 3.92
C SER A 102 -10.63 1.69 4.30
N ASN A 103 -11.09 2.21 5.44
CA ASN A 103 -10.71 3.54 5.90
C ASN A 103 -9.21 3.64 6.18
N TRP A 104 -8.64 2.60 6.79
CA TRP A 104 -7.23 2.54 7.12
C TRP A 104 -6.33 2.49 5.88
N ILE A 105 -6.62 1.60 4.92
CA ILE A 105 -5.83 1.48 3.69
C ILE A 105 -5.94 2.73 2.81
N PHE A 106 -7.14 3.32 2.69
CA PHE A 106 -7.31 4.56 1.95
C PHE A 106 -6.60 5.74 2.61
N LYS A 107 -6.53 5.78 3.95
CA LYS A 107 -5.76 6.81 4.66
C LYS A 107 -4.28 6.71 4.34
N ILE A 108 -3.71 5.49 4.34
CA ILE A 108 -2.30 5.27 3.99
C ILE A 108 -2.03 5.71 2.54
N ALA A 109 -2.85 5.25 1.59
CA ALA A 109 -2.70 5.59 0.18
C ALA A 109 -2.83 7.10 -0.08
N ASN A 110 -3.84 7.74 0.52
CA ASN A 110 -4.07 9.17 0.37
C ASN A 110 -2.91 9.99 0.93
N ASN A 111 -2.46 9.68 2.16
CA ASN A 111 -1.33 10.38 2.79
C ASN A 111 -0.05 10.24 1.96
N HIS A 112 0.24 9.03 1.46
CA HIS A 112 1.41 8.79 0.62
C HIS A 112 1.34 9.57 -0.70
N THR A 113 0.16 9.60 -1.32
CA THR A 113 -0.07 10.35 -2.57
C THR A 113 0.08 11.85 -2.36
N ILE A 114 -0.49 12.41 -1.29
CA ILE A 114 -0.37 13.83 -0.95
C ILE A 114 1.10 14.22 -0.75
N ASP A 115 1.85 13.41 -0.01
CA ASP A 115 3.27 13.67 0.25
C ASP A 115 4.10 13.58 -1.04
N HIS A 116 3.78 12.63 -1.93
CA HIS A 116 4.38 12.57 -3.26
C HIS A 116 4.11 13.84 -4.08
N ILE A 117 2.85 14.28 -4.17
CA ILE A 117 2.46 15.50 -4.89
C ILE A 117 3.18 16.73 -4.31
N ARG A 118 3.28 16.82 -2.98
CA ARG A 118 3.95 17.92 -2.28
C ARG A 118 5.43 17.98 -2.62
N ARG A 119 6.14 16.84 -2.61
CA ARG A 119 7.56 16.77 -2.99
C ARG A 119 7.78 17.20 -4.44
N ARG A 120 6.98 16.67 -5.37
CA ARG A 120 7.09 17.00 -6.80
C ARG A 120 6.90 18.49 -7.08
N LYS A 121 6.00 19.15 -6.34
CA LYS A 121 5.81 20.61 -6.40
C LYS A 121 7.04 21.37 -5.92
N LEU A 122 7.73 20.90 -4.87
CA LEU A 122 8.95 21.54 -4.36
C LEU A 122 10.12 21.38 -5.35
N ASP A 123 10.26 20.21 -5.98
CA ASP A 123 11.32 19.95 -6.96
C ASP A 123 11.21 20.86 -8.21
N THR A 124 9.98 21.25 -8.57
CA THR A 124 9.72 22.15 -9.71
C THR A 124 10.05 23.62 -9.38
N VAL A 125 10.25 23.99 -8.10
CA VAL A 125 10.45 25.38 -7.65
C VAL A 125 11.95 25.75 -7.51
N SER A 126 12.86 25.03 -8.18
CA SER A 126 14.30 25.28 -8.04
C SER A 126 14.88 26.25 -9.09
N ILE A 127 15.49 27.33 -8.59
CA ILE A 127 16.32 28.39 -9.22
C ILE A 127 15.63 29.31 -10.24
N ASP A 128 14.95 30.35 -9.75
CA ASP A 128 15.29 31.70 -10.21
C ASP A 128 15.63 32.55 -8.98
N GLY A 129 16.88 32.38 -8.56
CA GLY A 129 17.51 33.19 -7.52
C GLY A 129 18.12 34.47 -8.08
N SER A 130 17.51 35.09 -9.09
CA SER A 130 17.87 36.44 -9.51
C SER A 130 17.39 37.45 -8.45
N ARG A 131 18.09 37.53 -7.32
CA ARG A 131 18.07 38.76 -6.52
C ARG A 131 18.68 39.85 -7.39
N PRO A 132 17.95 40.92 -7.76
CA PRO A 132 18.61 42.06 -8.37
C PRO A 132 19.61 42.60 -7.35
N ARG A 133 20.90 42.59 -7.72
CA ARG A 133 21.90 43.34 -6.95
C ARG A 133 21.52 44.82 -7.07
N PRO A 134 21.25 45.54 -5.96
CA PRO A 134 21.10 46.97 -6.05
C PRO A 134 22.43 47.53 -6.57
N ARG A 135 22.37 48.19 -7.72
CA ARG A 135 23.45 49.04 -8.20
C ARG A 135 23.29 50.36 -7.46
N PHE A 136 24.35 50.70 -6.72
CA PHE A 136 24.62 51.96 -6.01
C PHE A 136 24.03 52.06 -4.61
#